data_AF-A0A7Y0A176-F1
#
_entry.id   AF-A0A7Y0A176-F1
#
_cell.length_a   1.000
_cell.length_b   1.000
_cell.length_c   1.000
_cell.angle_alpha   90.00
_cell.angle_beta   90.00
_cell.angle_gamma   90.00
#
_symmetry.space_group_name_H-M   'P 1'
#
loop_
_entity.id
_entity.type
_entity.pdbx_description
1 polymer ?
#
loop_
_entity_poly.entity_id
_entity_poly.type
_entity_poly.pdbx_seq_one_letter_code
_entity_poly.pdbx_strand_id
1 'polypeptide(L)'
;MAQPIPFRNTGAARARHAKAMLLPIARQVADDLALRVHLSLDALRRGAGSKTDAQTLTQIMMLTAYLAEAGFGAMSREEFHAADQTASAAFGIGRERDEWKLDEAGFELFASIATNYDRQLHRAPLWAITEASERLDRFIAGASDSAPVRKRA
;
A
#
# COMPACT_ATOMS: atom_id res chain seq x y z
N MET A 1 -2.22 37.37 -46.02
CA MET A 1 -1.87 35.98 -45.62
C MET A 1 -2.49 35.73 -44.25
N ALA A 2 -3.36 34.73 -44.11
CA ALA A 2 -4.03 34.43 -42.84
C ALA A 2 -3.09 33.61 -41.94
N GLN A 3 -2.89 34.07 -40.72
CA GLN A 3 -2.04 33.39 -39.73
C GLN A 3 -2.83 32.22 -39.11
N PRO A 4 -2.26 31.01 -38.95
CA PRO A 4 -3.00 29.88 -38.42
C PRO A 4 -3.34 30.10 -36.94
N ILE A 5 -4.56 29.72 -36.56
CA ILE A 5 -5.03 29.74 -35.17
C ILE A 5 -4.18 28.73 -34.36
N PRO A 6 -3.47 29.15 -33.30
CA PRO A 6 -2.66 28.22 -32.51
C PRO A 6 -3.58 27.32 -31.68
N PHE A 7 -3.62 26.03 -31.99
CA PHE A 7 -4.27 25.04 -31.13
C PHE A 7 -3.44 24.86 -29.85
N ARG A 8 -3.95 25.41 -28.75
CA ARG A 8 -3.38 25.21 -27.40
C ARG A 8 -3.45 23.71 -27.05
N ASN A 9 -2.29 23.10 -26.81
CA ASN A 9 -2.13 21.65 -26.70
C ASN A 9 -2.64 21.01 -25.38
N THR A 10 -3.65 21.63 -24.75
CA THR A 10 -4.20 21.19 -23.46
C THR A 10 -4.83 19.79 -23.56
N GLY A 11 -5.41 19.43 -24.71
CA GLY A 11 -5.95 18.10 -24.98
C GLY A 11 -4.89 16.99 -24.98
N ALA A 12 -3.73 17.21 -25.62
CA ALA A 12 -2.69 16.18 -25.66
C ALA A 12 -1.97 16.00 -24.32
N ALA A 13 -1.84 17.07 -23.53
CA ALA A 13 -1.35 16.97 -22.15
C ALA A 13 -2.30 16.13 -21.28
N ARG A 14 -3.62 16.38 -21.38
CA ARG A 14 -4.64 15.60 -20.65
C ARG A 14 -4.67 14.13 -21.08
N ALA A 15 -4.56 13.85 -22.38
CA ALA A 15 -4.49 12.49 -22.90
C ALA A 15 -3.21 11.76 -22.46
N ARG A 16 -2.06 12.46 -22.42
CA ARG A 16 -0.80 11.91 -21.89
C ARG A 16 -0.90 11.58 -20.40
N HIS A 17 -1.50 12.47 -19.61
CA HIS A 17 -1.77 12.23 -18.19
C HIS A 17 -2.68 11.00 -17.99
N ALA A 18 -3.78 10.90 -18.73
CA ALA A 18 -4.68 9.75 -18.66
C ALA A 18 -3.98 8.43 -19.01
N LYS A 19 -3.06 8.43 -19.98
CA LYS A 19 -2.23 7.26 -20.31
C LYS A 19 -1.21 6.94 -19.22
N ALA A 20 -0.57 7.95 -18.62
CA ALA A 20 0.38 7.74 -17.53
C ALA A 20 -0.27 7.06 -16.32
N MET A 21 -1.55 7.35 -16.04
CA MET A 21 -2.31 6.70 -14.98
C MET A 21 -2.46 5.18 -15.17
N LEU A 22 -2.33 4.68 -16.40
CA LEU A 22 -2.45 3.25 -16.74
C LEU A 22 -1.12 2.50 -16.65
N LEU A 23 -0.01 3.22 -16.45
CA LEU A 23 1.32 2.61 -16.30
C LEU A 23 1.62 2.38 -14.82
N PRO A 24 2.44 1.37 -14.49
CA PRO A 24 3.00 1.24 -13.15
C PRO A 24 3.81 2.47 -12.75
N ILE A 25 4.00 2.65 -11.44
CA ILE A 25 4.93 3.65 -10.91
C ILE A 25 6.35 3.41 -11.44
N ALA A 26 7.19 4.45 -11.36
CA ALA A 26 8.60 4.32 -11.72
C ALA A 26 9.26 3.24 -10.86
N ARG A 27 10.05 2.36 -11.50
CA ARG A 27 10.68 1.21 -10.84
C ARG A 27 11.50 1.60 -9.60
N GLN A 28 12.28 2.69 -9.68
CA GLN A 28 13.04 3.18 -8.54
C GLN A 28 12.14 3.51 -7.34
N VAL A 29 10.98 4.11 -7.59
CA VAL A 29 10.02 4.44 -6.52
C VAL A 29 9.43 3.16 -5.92
N ALA A 30 9.14 2.16 -6.75
CA ALA A 30 8.69 0.84 -6.26
C ALA A 30 9.76 0.18 -5.38
N ASP A 31 11.02 0.19 -5.82
CA ASP A 31 12.15 -0.41 -5.12
C ASP A 31 12.42 0.32 -3.78
N ASP A 32 12.33 1.65 -3.74
CA ASP A 32 12.51 2.44 -2.52
C ASP A 32 11.41 2.16 -1.48
N LEU A 33 10.15 2.03 -1.94
CA LEU A 33 9.03 1.65 -1.09
C LEU A 33 9.20 0.23 -0.54
N ALA A 34 9.49 -0.74 -1.41
CA ALA A 34 9.76 -2.12 -1.02
C ALA A 34 10.89 -2.21 0.02
N LEU A 35 12.01 -1.51 -0.22
CA LEU A 35 13.15 -1.50 0.69
C LEU A 35 12.77 -1.02 2.09
N ARG A 36 11.98 0.07 2.20
CA ARG A 36 11.51 0.56 3.50
C ARG A 36 10.74 -0.50 4.26
N VAL A 37 9.86 -1.23 3.57
CA VAL A 37 9.05 -2.30 4.17
C VAL A 37 9.93 -3.41 4.71
N HIS A 38 10.88 -3.90 3.90
CA HIS A 38 11.79 -4.97 4.30
C HIS A 38 12.71 -4.57 5.47
N LEU A 39 13.14 -3.30 5.53
CA LEU A 39 13.92 -2.78 6.66
C LEU A 39 13.10 -2.75 7.96
N SER A 40 11.86 -2.26 7.91
CA SER A 40 10.97 -2.27 9.07
C SER A 40 10.65 -3.70 9.54
N LEU A 41 10.46 -4.63 8.60
CA LEU A 41 10.23 -6.04 8.90
C LEU A 41 11.46 -6.69 9.59
N ASP A 42 12.66 -6.47 9.06
CA ASP A 42 13.91 -6.99 9.65
C ASP A 42 14.17 -6.39 11.05
N ALA A 43 13.91 -5.09 11.24
CA ALA A 43 14.06 -4.44 12.54
C ALA A 43 13.14 -5.08 13.60
N LEU A 44 11.86 -5.29 13.26
CA LEU A 44 10.89 -5.95 14.13
C LEU A 44 11.24 -7.41 14.41
N ARG A 45 11.77 -8.15 13.42
CA ARG A 45 12.23 -9.53 13.63
C ARG A 45 13.34 -9.62 14.69
N ARG A 46 14.26 -8.65 14.69
CA ARG A 46 15.40 -8.61 15.61
C ARG A 46 15.07 -8.01 16.98
N GLY A 47 13.84 -7.54 17.18
CA GLY A 47 13.45 -6.77 18.36
C GLY A 47 14.14 -5.42 18.48
N ALA A 48 14.71 -4.90 17.38
CA ALA A 48 15.30 -3.57 17.28
C ALA A 48 14.35 -2.60 16.55
N GLY A 49 13.07 -2.97 16.43
CA GLY A 49 12.06 -2.18 15.77
C GLY A 49 11.61 -0.99 16.61
N SER A 50 10.73 -0.20 16.01
CA SER A 50 10.09 0.94 16.61
C SER A 50 8.59 0.94 16.36
N LYS A 51 7.89 1.88 17.00
CA LYS A 51 6.49 2.19 16.68
C LYS A 51 6.28 2.46 15.19
N THR A 52 7.23 3.16 14.57
CA THR A 52 7.16 3.53 13.14
C THR A 52 7.29 2.30 12.24
N ASP A 53 8.09 1.31 12.64
CA ASP A 53 8.20 0.04 11.90
C ASP A 53 6.89 -0.76 11.98
N ALA A 54 6.30 -0.86 13.17
CA ALA A 54 4.99 -1.50 13.34
C ALA A 54 3.88 -0.79 12.54
N GLN A 55 3.88 0.55 12.55
CA GLN A 55 2.97 1.35 11.72
C GLN A 55 3.18 1.10 10.22
N THR A 56 4.44 1.01 9.77
CA THR A 56 4.77 0.68 8.38
C THR A 56 4.18 -0.66 8.00
N LEU A 57 4.30 -1.68 8.85
CA LEU A 57 3.70 -3.00 8.59
C LEU A 57 2.17 -2.96 8.53
N THR A 58 1.51 -2.22 9.42
CA THR A 58 0.05 -2.04 9.34
C THR A 58 -0.38 -1.34 8.04
N GLN A 59 0.34 -0.30 7.62
CA GLN A 59 0.04 0.41 6.38
C GLN A 59 0.20 -0.49 5.15
N ILE A 60 1.25 -1.33 5.09
CA ILE A 60 1.43 -2.24 3.93
C ILE A 60 0.34 -3.30 3.88
N MET A 61 -0.13 -3.80 5.03
CA MET A 61 -1.21 -4.78 5.09
C MET A 61 -2.48 -4.19 4.48
N MET A 62 -2.82 -2.96 4.85
CA MET A 62 -3.98 -2.25 4.31
C MET A 62 -3.83 -1.95 2.81
N LEU A 63 -2.68 -1.43 2.38
CA LEU A 63 -2.42 -1.16 0.96
C LEU A 63 -2.48 -2.43 0.12
N THR A 64 -1.93 -3.53 0.62
CA THR A 64 -1.96 -4.84 -0.03
C THR A 64 -3.39 -5.33 -0.22
N ALA A 65 -4.24 -5.17 0.81
CA ALA A 65 -5.65 -5.52 0.74
C ALA A 65 -6.41 -4.63 -0.25
N TYR A 66 -6.22 -3.31 -0.22
CA TYR A 66 -6.88 -2.38 -1.14
C TYR A 66 -6.49 -2.63 -2.61
N LEU A 67 -5.21 -2.93 -2.86
CA LEU A 67 -4.74 -3.31 -4.19
C LEU A 67 -5.33 -4.65 -4.65
N ALA A 68 -5.46 -5.63 -3.74
CA ALA A 68 -6.13 -6.90 -4.05
C ALA A 68 -7.62 -6.71 -4.37
N GLU A 69 -8.33 -5.85 -3.64
CA GLU A 69 -9.72 -5.47 -3.95
C GLU A 69 -9.87 -4.79 -5.32
N ALA A 70 -8.86 -4.01 -5.74
CA ALA A 70 -8.78 -3.42 -7.07
C ALA A 70 -8.36 -4.43 -8.16
N GLY A 71 -8.07 -5.68 -7.81
CA GLY A 71 -7.72 -6.77 -8.74
C GLY A 71 -6.22 -6.98 -8.95
N PHE A 72 -5.36 -6.39 -8.12
CA PHE A 72 -3.91 -6.52 -8.21
C PHE A 72 -3.36 -7.33 -7.03
N GLY A 73 -2.83 -8.52 -7.31
CA GLY A 73 -2.38 -9.44 -6.26
C GLY A 73 -3.54 -10.16 -5.59
N ALA A 74 -3.28 -10.79 -4.45
CA ALA A 74 -4.30 -11.49 -3.69
C ALA A 74 -4.02 -11.36 -2.19
N MET A 75 -5.08 -11.22 -1.39
CA MET A 75 -5.02 -11.32 0.05
C MET A 75 -6.36 -11.86 0.53
N SER A 76 -6.35 -13.01 1.20
CA SER A 76 -7.56 -13.60 1.77
C SER A 76 -8.02 -12.81 3.00
N ARG A 77 -9.30 -12.99 3.38
CA ARG A 77 -9.84 -12.39 4.60
C ARG A 77 -9.16 -12.94 5.84
N GLU A 78 -8.81 -14.22 5.79
CA GLU A 78 -8.11 -14.95 6.85
C GLU A 78 -6.69 -14.40 7.04
N GLU A 79 -5.94 -14.21 5.95
CA GLU A 79 -4.60 -13.56 6.00
C GLU A 79 -4.69 -12.14 6.53
N PHE A 80 -5.67 -11.35 6.09
CA PHE A 80 -5.88 -9.99 6.60
C PHE A 80 -6.16 -9.98 8.09
N HIS A 81 -7.07 -10.84 8.56
CA HIS A 81 -7.42 -10.91 9.98
C HIS A 81 -6.26 -11.42 10.84
N ALA A 82 -5.46 -12.37 10.34
CA ALA A 82 -4.25 -12.84 11.03
C ALA A 82 -3.20 -11.72 11.16
N ALA A 83 -3.01 -10.93 10.09
CA ALA A 83 -2.06 -9.84 10.08
C ALA A 83 -2.50 -8.68 11.00
N ASP A 84 -3.81 -8.38 11.03
CA ASP A 84 -4.38 -7.37 11.93
C ASP A 84 -4.21 -7.74 13.41
N GLN A 85 -4.45 -9.01 13.77
CA GLN A 85 -4.19 -9.52 15.11
C GLN A 85 -2.70 -9.46 15.46
N THR A 86 -1.83 -9.85 14.53
CA THR A 86 -0.37 -9.80 14.71
C THR A 86 0.12 -8.37 14.95
N ALA A 87 -0.33 -7.41 14.14
CA ALA A 87 -0.02 -6.00 14.33
C ALA A 87 -0.55 -5.48 15.67
N SER A 88 -1.79 -5.81 16.02
CA SER A 88 -2.41 -5.43 17.30
C SER A 88 -1.63 -5.95 18.50
N ALA A 89 -1.14 -7.20 18.45
CA ALA A 89 -0.30 -7.77 19.49
C ALA A 89 1.04 -7.02 19.63
N ALA A 90 1.70 -6.72 18.50
CA ALA A 90 2.94 -5.93 18.51
C ALA A 90 2.72 -4.53 19.11
N PHE A 91 1.60 -3.86 18.81
CA PHE A 91 1.24 -2.59 19.45
C PHE A 91 0.92 -2.73 20.94
N GLY A 92 0.29 -3.84 21.37
CA GLY A 92 0.05 -4.13 22.78
C GLY A 92 1.36 -4.22 23.56
N ILE A 93 2.28 -5.07 23.10
CA ILE A 93 3.61 -5.26 23.70
C ILE A 93 4.40 -3.94 23.69
N GLY A 94 4.43 -3.24 22.54
CA GLY A 94 5.16 -1.97 22.41
C GLY A 94 4.64 -0.88 23.35
N ARG A 95 3.34 -0.82 23.63
CA ARG A 95 2.78 0.15 24.59
C ARG A 95 3.07 -0.22 26.05
N GLU A 96 3.07 -1.51 26.37
CA GLU A 96 3.26 -1.99 27.74
C GLU A 96 4.73 -2.05 28.15
N ARG A 97 5.62 -2.39 27.22
CA ARG A 97 7.01 -2.78 27.51
C ARG A 97 8.06 -1.98 26.74
N ASP A 98 7.63 -1.09 25.85
CA ASP A 98 8.52 -0.39 24.89
C ASP A 98 9.36 -1.36 24.04
N GLU A 99 8.83 -2.56 23.79
CA GLU A 99 9.43 -3.57 22.93
C GLU A 99 8.63 -3.68 21.63
N TRP A 100 9.28 -3.42 20.49
CA TRP A 100 8.68 -3.49 19.17
C TRP A 100 9.26 -4.68 18.41
N LYS A 101 8.50 -5.77 18.36
CA LYS A 101 8.95 -7.01 17.75
C LYS A 101 7.81 -7.83 17.16
N LEU A 102 8.17 -8.71 16.24
CA LEU A 102 7.34 -9.81 15.78
C LEU A 102 7.92 -11.12 16.30
N ASP A 103 7.04 -12.10 16.57
CA ASP A 103 7.48 -13.49 16.69
C ASP A 103 7.71 -14.10 15.29
N GLU A 104 8.22 -15.33 15.24
CA GLU A 104 8.57 -15.96 13.96
C GLU A 104 7.34 -16.14 13.05
N ALA A 105 6.18 -16.50 13.62
CA ALA A 105 4.95 -16.64 12.87
C ALA A 105 4.47 -15.30 12.27
N GLY A 106 4.53 -14.22 13.07
CA GLY A 106 4.22 -12.87 12.61
C GLY A 106 5.20 -12.38 11.54
N PHE A 107 6.49 -12.67 11.68
CA PHE A 107 7.50 -12.35 10.67
C PHE A 107 7.20 -13.05 9.33
N GLU A 108 6.97 -14.36 9.34
CA GLU A 108 6.66 -15.12 8.11
C GLU A 108 5.38 -14.62 7.42
N LEU A 109 4.35 -14.30 8.20
CA LEU A 109 3.12 -13.71 7.68
C LEU A 109 3.38 -12.37 6.99
N PHE A 110 4.08 -11.45 7.65
CA PHE A 110 4.39 -10.14 7.07
C PHE A 110 5.42 -10.21 5.92
N ALA A 111 6.31 -11.20 5.90
CA ALA A 111 7.20 -11.45 4.77
C ALA A 111 6.42 -11.86 3.50
N SER A 112 5.37 -12.67 3.66
CA SER A 112 4.45 -13.01 2.57
C SER A 112 3.71 -11.77 2.05
N ILE A 113 3.19 -10.93 2.96
CA ILE A 113 2.50 -9.68 2.61
C ILE A 113 3.46 -8.71 1.88
N ALA A 114 4.68 -8.52 2.39
CA ALA A 114 5.70 -7.69 1.76
C ALA A 114 6.03 -8.18 0.35
N THR A 115 6.20 -9.49 0.18
CA THR A 115 6.45 -10.10 -1.14
C THR A 115 5.30 -9.87 -2.12
N ASN A 116 4.05 -9.91 -1.64
CA ASN A 116 2.89 -9.59 -2.47
C ASN A 116 2.86 -8.10 -2.83
N TYR A 117 3.12 -7.22 -1.87
CA TYR A 117 3.18 -5.78 -2.07
C TYR A 117 4.25 -5.39 -3.10
N ASP A 118 5.45 -5.99 -3.03
CA ASP A 118 6.52 -5.77 -4.02
C ASP A 118 6.05 -6.07 -5.44
N ARG A 119 5.34 -7.20 -5.62
CA ARG A 119 4.77 -7.58 -6.92
C ARG A 119 3.67 -6.63 -7.37
N GLN A 120 2.83 -6.17 -6.43
CA GLN A 120 1.78 -5.19 -6.72
C GLN A 120 2.39 -3.86 -7.18
N LEU A 121 3.41 -3.33 -6.51
CA LEU A 121 4.06 -2.05 -6.89
C LEU A 121 4.61 -2.07 -8.32
N HIS A 122 5.12 -3.21 -8.76
CA HIS A 122 5.70 -3.38 -10.10
C HIS A 122 4.67 -3.57 -11.22
N ARG A 123 3.42 -3.88 -10.88
CA ARG A 123 2.40 -4.31 -11.85
C ARG A 123 1.13 -3.47 -11.82
N ALA A 124 0.76 -2.95 -10.66
CA ALA A 124 -0.43 -2.16 -10.48
C ALA A 124 -0.25 -0.81 -11.22
N PRO A 125 -1.26 -0.38 -12.00
CA PRO A 125 -1.25 0.92 -12.62
C PRO A 125 -1.32 2.02 -11.56
N LEU A 126 -0.76 3.19 -11.88
CA LEU A 126 -0.69 4.33 -10.97
C LEU A 126 -2.05 4.71 -10.38
N TRP A 127 -3.14 4.63 -11.15
CA TRP A 127 -4.48 4.93 -10.61
C TRP A 127 -4.86 4.04 -9.42
N ALA A 128 -4.49 2.76 -9.43
CA ALA A 128 -4.83 1.82 -8.37
C ALA A 128 -4.00 2.08 -7.12
N ILE A 129 -2.72 2.43 -7.29
CA ILE A 129 -1.84 2.83 -6.19
C ILE A 129 -2.34 4.13 -5.56
N THR A 130 -2.70 5.14 -6.36
CA THR A 130 -3.27 6.39 -5.86
C THR A 130 -4.58 6.16 -5.09
N GLU A 131 -5.51 5.37 -5.64
CA GLU A 131 -6.78 5.05 -4.96
C GLU A 131 -6.54 4.33 -3.63
N ALA A 132 -5.64 3.34 -3.59
CA ALA A 132 -5.28 2.63 -2.36
C ALA A 132 -4.66 3.56 -1.31
N SER A 133 -3.75 4.46 -1.72
CA SER A 133 -3.14 5.45 -0.82
C SER A 133 -4.16 6.44 -0.27
N GLU A 134 -5.03 7.00 -1.11
CA GLU A 134 -6.08 7.92 -0.65
C GLU A 134 -7.04 7.26 0.34
N ARG A 135 -7.30 5.95 0.16
CA ARG A 135 -8.16 5.17 1.04
C ARG A 135 -7.50 4.93 2.40
N LEU A 136 -6.20 4.63 2.40
CA LEU A 136 -5.40 4.57 3.62
C LEU A 136 -5.38 5.93 4.35
N ASP A 137 -5.21 7.04 3.63
CA ASP A 137 -5.21 8.38 4.23
C ASP A 137 -6.55 8.71 4.90
N ARG A 138 -7.68 8.37 4.24
CA ARG A 138 -9.02 8.51 4.85
C ARG A 138 -9.17 7.68 6.11
N PHE A 139 -8.69 6.45 6.10
CA PHE A 139 -8.70 5.58 7.27
C PHE A 139 -7.88 6.19 8.42
N ILE A 140 -6.66 6.68 8.16
CA ILE A 140 -5.80 7.33 9.14
C ILE A 140 -6.47 8.60 9.70
N ALA A 141 -7.15 9.36 8.86
CA ALA A 141 -7.90 10.56 9.26
C ALA A 141 -9.18 10.25 10.06
N GLY A 142 -9.53 8.97 10.28
CA GLY A 142 -10.73 8.56 11.00
C GLY A 142 -12.02 8.74 10.18
N ALA A 143 -11.91 8.93 8.87
CA ALA A 143 -13.07 8.91 7.99
C ALA A 143 -13.50 7.45 7.76
N SER A 144 -14.79 7.16 7.94
CA SER A 144 -15.33 5.82 7.76
C SER A 144 -15.23 5.38 6.29
N ASP A 145 -14.50 4.29 6.06
CA ASP A 145 -14.27 3.71 4.74
C ASP A 145 -15.48 2.88 4.31
N SER A 146 -16.58 3.56 3.96
CA SER A 146 -17.75 2.90 3.36
C SER A 146 -17.46 2.68 1.88
N ALA A 147 -16.98 1.49 1.52
CA ALA A 147 -16.84 1.10 0.11
C ALA A 147 -18.23 1.18 -0.58
N PRO A 148 -18.36 1.81 -1.76
CA PRO A 148 -19.61 1.76 -2.50
C PRO A 148 -19.85 0.32 -2.96
N VAL A 149 -20.91 -0.30 -2.43
CA VAL A 149 -21.44 -1.58 -2.90
C VAL A 149 -21.75 -1.42 -4.40
N ARG A 150 -20.86 -1.90 -5.26
CA ARG A 150 -21.12 -1.99 -6.70
C ARG A 150 -22.29 -2.95 -6.88
N LYS A 151 -23.49 -2.40 -7.13
CA LYS A 151 -24.63 -3.16 -7.64
C LYS A 151 -24.19 -3.82 -8.95
N ARG A 152 -24.09 -5.14 -8.95
CA ARG A 152 -23.99 -5.91 -10.18
C ARG A 152 -25.28 -5.67 -10.97
N ALA A 153 -25.13 -5.17 -12.19
CA ALA A 153 -26.17 -5.11 -13.20
C ALA A 153 -26.47 -6.52 -13.74
#